data_AF-A0A3D4WI79-F1
#
_entry.id   AF-A0A3D4WI79-F1
#
_cell.length_a   1.000
_cell.length_b   1.000
_cell.length_c   1.000
_cell.angle_alpha   90.00
_cell.angle_beta   90.00
_cell.angle_gamma   90.00
#
_symmetry.space_group_name_H-M   'P 1'
#
loop_
_entity.id
_entity.type
_entity.pdbx_description
1 polymer ?
#
loop_
_entity_poly.entity_id
_entity_poly.type
_entity_poly.pdbx_seq_one_letter_code
_entity_poly.pdbx_strand_id
1 'polypeptide(L)'
;MKIHRPHLLKHTFNVVNRVRQTASVAGLSALRVAKGEKPDATLLKETFEQLGTTYIKIGQFIASTPSLFPRDYVNAFQSCLDQTTPLSYAYIEQVLKEELAADGMTLDDKFAHIDSKPLASASIAQVHAARLHNGDEVVLKVQKPGVETIMQTDLGVLHGVTKLLEILMPSMKFASIAPIIDEIRLRMLAETDFIAEAQNIRDFQQFLAVSGNTRVVAPKVYEDLTTKRVLTMSRLYGVSMVDESLMRQYCNDPAQVMADTLNTWFASLMLCNSFHADLHAGNLMLLTDGRIGFLDFGIVGKLKAESWRACMGMMQAMQDSDYQAMARHMIDMEMTHGSNKVDVAALGDDLQRMMKTIMAEDKAFTSGVPFNSKEQADELNQMMLEIVEVGKRHGIHFPRDFALLTKQMLYFDRFMRTLAPDMDMFSDQRVQMLGHTETDVTMPPTANVS
;
A
#
# COMPACT_ATOMS: atom_id res chain seq x y z
N MET A 1 -2.01 38.18 20.77
CA MET A 1 -2.51 36.80 20.55
C MET A 1 -4.02 36.83 20.31
N LYS A 2 -4.48 37.01 19.07
CA LYS A 2 -5.89 36.81 18.70
C LYS A 2 -6.07 35.33 18.36
N ILE A 3 -6.54 34.56 19.33
CA ILE A 3 -6.84 33.13 19.15
C ILE A 3 -8.03 33.01 18.19
N HIS A 4 -7.83 32.28 17.10
CA HIS A 4 -8.83 31.92 16.08
C HIS A 4 -10.00 31.10 16.70
N ARG A 5 -10.98 31.78 17.32
CA ARG A 5 -12.18 31.15 17.92
C ARG A 5 -13.21 30.55 16.93
N PRO A 6 -13.41 31.01 15.68
CA PRO A 6 -14.46 30.46 14.82
C PRO A 6 -14.14 29.05 14.29
N HIS A 7 -12.85 28.73 14.12
CA HIS A 7 -12.40 27.43 13.62
C HIS A 7 -12.67 26.29 14.63
N LEU A 8 -12.43 26.55 15.92
CA LEU A 8 -12.66 25.59 17.01
C LEU A 8 -14.15 25.23 17.18
N LEU A 9 -15.06 26.21 17.08
CA LEU A 9 -16.50 25.97 17.19
C LEU A 9 -17.04 25.13 16.01
N LYS A 10 -16.57 25.42 14.78
CA LYS A 10 -16.92 24.65 13.58
C LYS A 10 -16.40 23.21 13.68
N HIS A 11 -15.18 23.03 14.20
CA HIS A 11 -14.57 21.72 14.44
C HIS A 11 -15.38 20.88 15.44
N THR A 12 -15.71 21.43 16.62
CA THR A 12 -16.51 20.73 17.64
C THR A 12 -17.90 20.34 17.12
N PHE A 13 -18.55 21.22 16.36
CA PHE A 13 -19.86 20.93 15.77
C PHE A 13 -19.79 19.79 14.74
N ASN A 14 -18.75 19.79 13.89
CA ASN A 14 -18.52 18.72 12.91
C ASN A 14 -18.28 17.36 13.59
N VAL A 15 -17.52 17.33 14.68
CA VAL A 15 -17.27 16.10 15.47
C VAL A 15 -18.57 15.52 16.02
N VAL A 16 -19.41 16.34 16.68
CA VAL A 16 -20.69 15.87 17.27
C VAL A 16 -21.64 15.34 16.20
N ASN A 17 -21.78 16.06 15.08
CA ASN A 17 -22.61 15.61 13.97
C ASN A 17 -22.11 14.29 13.37
N ARG A 18 -20.79 14.14 13.26
CA ARG A 18 -20.18 12.92 12.73
C ARG A 18 -20.42 11.71 13.62
N VAL A 19 -20.26 11.87 14.94
CA VAL A 19 -20.58 10.81 15.91
C VAL A 19 -22.06 10.42 15.84
N ARG A 20 -22.97 11.40 15.72
CA ARG A 20 -24.41 11.15 15.58
C ARG A 20 -24.75 10.41 14.28
N GLN A 21 -24.14 10.79 13.16
CA GLN A 21 -24.32 10.10 11.88
C GLN A 21 -23.84 8.65 11.98
N THR A 22 -22.66 8.43 12.56
CA THR A 22 -22.09 7.09 12.78
C THR A 22 -23.03 6.23 13.62
N ALA A 23 -23.52 6.75 14.74
CA ALA A 23 -24.49 6.06 15.59
C ALA A 23 -25.80 5.76 14.86
N SER A 24 -26.30 6.67 14.02
CA SER A 24 -27.52 6.48 13.25
C SER A 24 -27.39 5.36 12.22
N VAL A 25 -26.31 5.36 11.43
CA VAL A 25 -26.08 4.33 10.39
C VAL A 25 -25.80 2.97 11.03
N ALA A 26 -25.05 2.93 12.13
CA ALA A 26 -24.85 1.71 12.92
C ALA A 26 -26.18 1.18 13.49
N GLY A 27 -27.04 2.07 14.01
CA GLY A 27 -28.36 1.71 14.51
C GLY A 27 -29.29 1.17 13.42
N LEU A 28 -29.30 1.77 12.23
CA LEU A 28 -30.05 1.27 11.08
C LEU A 28 -29.57 -0.11 10.64
N SER A 29 -28.25 -0.33 10.64
CA SER A 29 -27.66 -1.62 10.31
C SER A 29 -28.02 -2.69 11.37
N ALA A 30 -27.99 -2.34 12.65
CA ALA A 30 -28.43 -3.22 13.73
C ALA A 30 -29.93 -3.57 13.62
N LEU A 31 -30.77 -2.63 13.22
CA LEU A 31 -32.20 -2.87 12.96
C LEU A 31 -32.43 -3.81 11.77
N ARG A 32 -31.62 -3.71 10.70
CA ARG A 32 -31.64 -4.64 9.57
C ARG A 32 -31.34 -6.07 10.03
N VAL A 33 -30.29 -6.25 10.84
CA VAL A 33 -29.95 -7.55 11.45
C VAL A 33 -31.07 -8.06 12.35
N ALA A 34 -31.64 -7.20 13.20
CA ALA A 34 -32.77 -7.55 14.07
C ALA A 34 -34.04 -7.96 13.29
N LYS A 35 -34.19 -7.46 12.04
CA LYS A 35 -35.27 -7.83 11.12
C LYS A 35 -34.99 -9.12 10.32
N GLY A 36 -33.89 -9.83 10.62
CA GLY A 36 -33.57 -11.14 10.06
C GLY A 36 -32.57 -11.11 8.90
N GLU A 37 -32.01 -9.95 8.55
CA GLU A 37 -30.91 -9.89 7.59
C GLU A 37 -29.63 -10.47 8.21
N LYS A 38 -28.91 -11.29 7.44
CA LYS A 38 -27.66 -11.89 7.94
C LYS A 38 -26.58 -10.80 8.04
N PRO A 39 -25.79 -10.75 9.13
CA PRO A 39 -24.65 -9.84 9.24
C PRO A 39 -23.49 -10.37 8.40
N ASP A 40 -23.63 -10.29 7.07
CA ASP A 40 -22.65 -10.79 6.10
C ASP A 40 -21.74 -9.67 5.56
N ALA A 41 -20.81 -10.05 4.68
CA ALA A 41 -19.84 -9.14 4.07
C ALA A 41 -20.49 -8.00 3.26
N THR A 42 -21.61 -8.28 2.59
CA THR A 42 -22.32 -7.31 1.76
C THR A 42 -22.97 -6.23 2.62
N LEU A 43 -23.66 -6.62 3.70
CA LEU A 43 -24.25 -5.67 4.63
C LEU A 43 -23.18 -4.76 5.25
N LEU A 44 -22.03 -5.32 5.63
CA LEU A 44 -20.92 -4.53 6.18
C LEU A 44 -20.38 -3.51 5.17
N LYS A 45 -20.24 -3.92 3.90
CA LYS A 45 -19.80 -3.05 2.81
C LYS A 45 -20.79 -1.90 2.58
N GLU A 46 -22.09 -2.17 2.52
CA GLU A 46 -23.12 -1.12 2.39
C GLU A 46 -23.09 -0.14 3.56
N THR A 47 -22.93 -0.65 4.79
CA THR A 47 -22.77 0.20 5.99
C THR A 47 -21.54 1.09 5.86
N PHE A 48 -20.41 0.57 5.36
CA PHE A 48 -19.18 1.35 5.17
C PHE A 48 -19.36 2.46 4.13
N GLU A 49 -20.05 2.19 3.02
CA GLU A 49 -20.37 3.19 2.00
C GLU A 49 -21.24 4.32 2.57
N GLN A 50 -22.25 3.97 3.38
CA GLN A 50 -23.12 4.95 4.05
C GLN A 50 -22.39 5.78 5.11
N LEU A 51 -21.43 5.17 5.80
CA LEU A 51 -20.59 5.88 6.76
C LEU A 51 -19.58 6.80 6.04
N GLY A 52 -19.14 6.46 4.83
CA GLY A 52 -18.34 7.34 3.97
C GLY A 52 -16.83 7.13 4.11
N THR A 53 -16.04 8.19 3.81
CA THR A 53 -14.61 8.10 3.46
C THR A 53 -13.75 7.22 4.36
N THR A 54 -13.83 7.38 5.68
CA THR A 54 -13.03 6.58 6.61
C THR A 54 -13.30 5.09 6.45
N TYR A 55 -14.58 4.70 6.39
CA TYR A 55 -14.98 3.30 6.31
C TYR A 55 -14.76 2.72 4.91
N ILE A 56 -14.91 3.52 3.85
CA ILE A 56 -14.51 3.11 2.49
C ILE A 56 -13.02 2.75 2.47
N LYS A 57 -12.15 3.56 3.10
CA LYS A 57 -10.72 3.24 3.23
C LYS A 57 -10.43 2.01 4.09
N ILE A 58 -11.21 1.77 5.15
CA ILE A 58 -11.13 0.48 5.88
C ILE A 58 -11.51 -0.66 4.93
N GLY A 59 -12.54 -0.48 4.09
CA GLY A 59 -12.90 -1.41 3.03
C GLY A 59 -11.76 -1.66 2.03
N GLN A 60 -11.07 -0.61 1.58
CA GLN A 60 -9.87 -0.73 0.73
C GLN A 60 -8.74 -1.52 1.42
N PHE A 61 -8.55 -1.31 2.73
CA PHE A 61 -7.59 -2.09 3.51
C PHE A 61 -7.98 -3.58 3.58
N ILE A 62 -9.27 -3.88 3.79
CA ILE A 62 -9.80 -5.26 3.78
C ILE A 62 -9.59 -5.91 2.40
N ALA A 63 -9.98 -5.20 1.33
CA ALA A 63 -9.86 -5.68 -0.04
C ALA A 63 -8.41 -5.92 -0.48
N SER A 64 -7.47 -5.13 0.05
CA SER A 64 -6.05 -5.22 -0.27
C SER A 64 -5.27 -6.17 0.64
N THR A 65 -5.91 -6.80 1.63
CA THR A 65 -5.20 -7.65 2.61
C THR A 65 -5.87 -9.02 2.77
N PRO A 66 -5.87 -9.86 1.71
CA PRO A 66 -6.56 -11.15 1.68
C PRO A 66 -6.07 -12.16 2.71
N SER A 67 -4.87 -11.99 3.25
CA SER A 67 -4.29 -12.84 4.29
C SER A 67 -4.85 -12.58 5.68
N LEU A 68 -5.41 -11.39 5.94
CA LEU A 68 -5.94 -11.00 7.26
C LEU A 68 -7.46 -11.16 7.38
N PHE A 69 -8.18 -11.28 6.28
CA PHE A 69 -9.64 -11.27 6.27
C PHE A 69 -10.22 -12.48 5.50
N PRO A 70 -11.39 -13.01 5.89
CA PRO A 70 -12.03 -14.10 5.16
C PRO A 70 -12.36 -13.69 3.71
N ARG A 71 -12.28 -14.64 2.77
CA ARG A 71 -12.43 -14.39 1.32
C ARG A 71 -13.72 -13.65 0.95
N ASP A 72 -14.83 -13.98 1.59
CA ASP A 72 -16.13 -13.34 1.31
C ASP A 72 -16.10 -11.83 1.58
N TYR A 73 -15.39 -11.39 2.63
CA TYR A 73 -15.20 -9.97 2.93
C TYR A 73 -14.27 -9.32 1.93
N VAL A 74 -13.11 -9.94 1.66
CA VAL A 74 -12.14 -9.42 0.68
C VAL A 74 -12.80 -9.18 -0.68
N ASN A 75 -13.63 -10.13 -1.13
CA ASN A 75 -14.34 -10.05 -2.39
C ASN A 75 -15.41 -8.96 -2.40
N ALA A 76 -16.24 -8.87 -1.35
CA ALA A 76 -17.29 -7.84 -1.25
C ALA A 76 -16.70 -6.42 -1.30
N PHE A 77 -15.53 -6.23 -0.67
CA PHE A 77 -14.85 -4.94 -0.61
C PHE A 77 -13.98 -4.62 -1.82
N GLN A 78 -13.80 -5.50 -2.81
CA GLN A 78 -13.02 -5.20 -4.02
C GLN A 78 -13.50 -3.92 -4.72
N SER A 79 -14.82 -3.71 -4.79
CA SER A 79 -15.43 -2.51 -5.38
C SER A 79 -15.06 -1.20 -4.66
N CYS A 80 -14.59 -1.25 -3.41
CA CYS A 80 -14.12 -0.06 -2.71
C CYS A 80 -12.76 0.44 -3.25
N LEU A 81 -12.04 -0.37 -4.03
CA LEU A 81 -10.80 0.04 -4.69
C LEU A 81 -11.06 0.97 -5.89
N ASP A 82 -12.30 1.08 -6.36
CA ASP A 82 -12.66 1.93 -7.50
C ASP A 82 -12.67 3.42 -7.14
N GLN A 83 -12.57 4.27 -8.17
CA GLN A 83 -12.61 5.73 -8.01
C GLN A 83 -13.90 6.18 -7.32
N THR A 84 -13.76 7.12 -6.40
CA THR A 84 -14.91 7.64 -5.65
C THR A 84 -15.58 8.79 -6.39
N THR A 85 -16.90 8.93 -6.23
CA THR A 85 -17.65 10.06 -6.79
C THR A 85 -16.97 11.39 -6.48
N PRO A 86 -16.63 12.20 -7.50
CA PRO A 86 -15.99 13.49 -7.29
C PRO A 86 -16.89 14.47 -6.55
N LEU A 87 -16.27 15.35 -5.75
CA LEU A 87 -16.96 16.51 -5.21
C LEU A 87 -17.07 17.60 -6.29
N SER A 88 -18.07 18.47 -6.15
CA SER A 88 -18.15 19.65 -7.00
C SER A 88 -16.91 20.52 -6.82
N TYR A 89 -16.49 21.17 -7.91
CA TYR A 89 -15.29 22.00 -7.90
C TYR A 89 -15.35 23.11 -6.86
N ALA A 90 -16.53 23.67 -6.55
CA ALA A 90 -16.68 24.71 -5.54
C ALA A 90 -16.12 24.32 -4.16
N TYR A 91 -16.25 23.05 -3.75
CA TYR A 91 -15.67 22.56 -2.51
C TYR A 91 -14.14 22.47 -2.58
N ILE A 92 -13.60 22.06 -3.73
CA ILE A 92 -12.16 21.96 -3.99
C ILE A 92 -11.52 23.34 -4.07
N GLU A 93 -12.16 24.26 -4.80
CA GLU A 93 -11.76 25.65 -4.94
C GLU A 93 -11.71 26.36 -3.58
N GLN A 94 -12.63 26.04 -2.67
CA GLN A 94 -12.58 26.56 -1.31
C GLN A 94 -11.29 26.12 -0.59
N VAL A 95 -10.92 24.83 -0.67
CA VAL A 95 -9.67 24.33 -0.07
C VAL A 95 -8.45 25.00 -0.72
N LEU A 96 -8.43 25.12 -2.05
CA LEU A 96 -7.36 25.80 -2.77
C LEU A 96 -7.23 27.26 -2.31
N LYS A 97 -8.33 27.98 -2.12
CA LYS A 97 -8.32 29.36 -1.60
C LYS A 97 -7.81 29.42 -0.15
N GLU A 98 -8.25 28.51 0.71
CA GLU A 98 -7.79 28.44 2.11
C GLU A 98 -6.27 28.22 2.21
N GLU A 99 -5.71 27.38 1.34
CA GLU A 99 -4.32 26.91 1.43
C GLU A 99 -3.36 27.74 0.59
N LEU A 100 -3.76 28.14 -0.62
CA LEU A 100 -2.89 28.78 -1.60
C LEU A 100 -3.19 30.27 -1.83
N ALA A 101 -4.34 30.81 -1.40
CA ALA A 101 -4.59 32.25 -1.47
C ALA A 101 -4.08 33.01 -0.22
N ALA A 102 -2.98 32.51 0.37
CA ALA A 102 -2.30 33.14 1.49
C ALA A 102 -1.43 34.32 1.00
N ASP A 103 -1.01 35.17 1.95
CA ASP A 103 -0.06 36.27 1.71
C ASP A 103 -0.53 37.36 0.72
N GLY A 104 -1.85 37.48 0.52
CA GLY A 104 -2.45 38.51 -0.32
C GLY A 104 -2.45 38.20 -1.82
N MET A 105 -1.96 37.02 -2.22
CA MET A 105 -2.08 36.52 -3.59
C MET A 105 -3.35 35.69 -3.74
N THR A 106 -4.00 35.78 -4.90
CA THR A 106 -5.15 34.96 -5.27
C THR A 106 -4.73 33.71 -6.04
N LEU A 107 -5.66 32.78 -6.28
CA LEU A 107 -5.40 31.65 -7.18
C LEU A 107 -5.08 32.13 -8.60
N ASP A 108 -5.74 33.18 -9.08
CA ASP A 108 -5.52 33.75 -10.41
C ASP A 108 -4.12 34.39 -10.54
N ASP A 109 -3.52 34.84 -9.44
CA ASP A 109 -2.14 35.33 -9.44
C ASP A 109 -1.12 34.19 -9.55
N LYS A 110 -1.47 32.98 -9.11
CA LYS A 110 -0.57 31.81 -9.09
C LYS A 110 -0.75 30.90 -10.31
N PHE A 111 -1.98 30.77 -10.81
CA PHE A 111 -2.36 29.86 -11.88
C PHE A 111 -2.95 30.63 -13.06
N ALA A 112 -2.50 30.30 -14.27
CA ALA A 112 -3.11 30.77 -15.50
C ALA A 112 -4.46 30.10 -15.76
N HIS A 113 -4.61 28.84 -15.34
CA HIS A 113 -5.85 28.09 -15.45
C HIS A 113 -5.88 26.92 -14.46
N ILE A 114 -7.05 26.64 -13.89
CA ILE A 114 -7.34 25.41 -13.14
C ILE A 114 -8.57 24.77 -13.78
N ASP A 115 -8.46 23.51 -14.17
CA ASP A 115 -9.59 22.76 -14.74
C ASP A 115 -10.56 22.39 -13.62
N SER A 116 -11.81 22.83 -13.76
CA SER A 116 -12.88 22.48 -12.82
C SER A 116 -13.27 21.00 -12.90
N LYS A 117 -13.00 20.33 -14.02
CA LYS A 117 -13.21 18.89 -14.16
C LYS A 117 -12.01 18.14 -13.54
N PRO A 118 -12.25 17.23 -12.59
CA PRO A 118 -11.17 16.44 -12.01
C PRO A 118 -10.61 15.45 -13.03
N LEU A 119 -9.29 15.22 -12.95
CA LEU A 119 -8.61 14.13 -13.63
C LEU A 119 -8.88 12.80 -12.92
N ALA A 120 -8.91 12.82 -11.59
CA ALA A 120 -9.15 11.65 -10.75
C ALA A 120 -9.76 12.06 -9.41
N SER A 121 -10.48 11.14 -8.78
CA SER A 121 -11.03 11.32 -7.43
C SER A 121 -10.82 10.06 -6.60
N ALA A 122 -9.98 10.20 -5.58
CA ALA A 122 -9.70 9.16 -4.59
C ALA A 122 -10.52 9.41 -3.30
N SER A 123 -10.43 8.50 -2.35
CA SER A 123 -11.19 8.57 -1.10
C SER A 123 -10.95 9.87 -0.32
N ILE A 124 -9.70 10.31 -0.20
CA ILE A 124 -9.33 11.50 0.59
C ILE A 124 -9.07 12.77 -0.24
N ALA A 125 -8.84 12.64 -1.54
CA ALA A 125 -8.36 13.73 -2.37
C ALA A 125 -8.91 13.68 -3.79
N GLN A 126 -8.89 14.81 -4.46
CA GLN A 126 -9.30 14.98 -5.84
C GLN A 126 -8.17 15.67 -6.60
N VAL A 127 -7.89 15.19 -7.81
CA VAL A 127 -6.79 15.67 -8.65
C VAL A 127 -7.35 16.52 -9.78
N HIS A 128 -6.84 17.74 -9.92
CA HIS A 128 -7.22 18.68 -10.97
C HIS A 128 -6.02 19.05 -11.84
N ALA A 129 -6.24 19.21 -13.15
CA ALA A 129 -5.23 19.78 -14.02
C ALA A 129 -5.15 21.30 -13.79
N ALA A 130 -3.95 21.87 -13.88
CA ALA A 130 -3.75 23.30 -13.86
C ALA A 130 -2.54 23.71 -14.72
N ARG A 131 -2.46 25.01 -15.03
CA ARG A 131 -1.34 25.63 -15.74
C ARG A 131 -0.83 26.81 -14.93
N LEU A 132 0.48 26.89 -14.73
CA LEU A 132 1.13 28.05 -14.13
C LEU A 132 1.34 29.17 -15.16
N HIS A 133 1.55 30.41 -14.71
CA HIS A 133 1.81 31.55 -15.60
C HIS A 133 3.10 31.45 -16.40
N ASN A 134 4.08 30.66 -15.92
CA ASN A 134 5.30 30.36 -16.66
C ASN A 134 5.10 29.32 -17.79
N GLY A 135 3.88 28.77 -17.92
CA GLY A 135 3.52 27.78 -18.94
C GLY A 135 3.56 26.33 -18.44
N ASP A 136 4.10 26.06 -17.26
CA ASP A 136 4.21 24.70 -16.73
C ASP A 136 2.83 24.05 -16.52
N GLU A 137 2.67 22.82 -17.04
CA GLU A 137 1.52 21.96 -16.77
C GLU A 137 1.71 21.25 -15.43
N VAL A 138 0.74 21.41 -14.54
CA VAL A 138 0.76 20.84 -13.20
C VAL A 138 -0.54 20.11 -12.89
N VAL A 139 -0.50 19.27 -11.87
CA VAL A 139 -1.69 18.70 -11.25
C VAL A 139 -1.75 19.12 -9.78
N LEU A 140 -2.96 19.40 -9.33
CA LEU A 140 -3.28 19.78 -7.96
C LEU A 140 -4.01 18.60 -7.31
N LYS A 141 -3.33 17.83 -6.45
CA LYS A 141 -3.95 16.84 -5.59
C LYS A 141 -4.45 17.57 -4.34
N VAL A 142 -5.76 17.71 -4.21
CA VAL A 142 -6.40 18.53 -3.17
C VAL A 142 -7.19 17.64 -2.23
N GLN A 143 -6.96 17.75 -0.93
CA GLN A 143 -7.75 17.02 0.06
C GLN A 143 -9.22 17.45 0.03
N LYS A 144 -10.12 16.48 0.14
CA LYS A 144 -11.55 16.75 0.30
C LYS A 144 -11.77 17.52 1.62
N PRO A 145 -12.67 18.51 1.68
CA PRO A 145 -12.86 19.33 2.87
C PRO A 145 -13.17 18.49 4.13
N GLY A 146 -12.48 18.79 5.24
CA GLY A 146 -12.75 18.18 6.55
C GLY A 146 -12.36 16.70 6.68
N VAL A 147 -11.66 16.13 5.69
CA VAL A 147 -11.35 14.70 5.67
C VAL A 147 -10.50 14.26 6.86
N GLU A 148 -9.49 15.04 7.24
CA GLU A 148 -8.63 14.75 8.39
C GLU A 148 -9.46 14.67 9.70
N THR A 149 -10.32 15.67 9.96
CA THR A 149 -11.19 15.69 11.14
C THR A 149 -12.14 14.50 11.17
N ILE A 150 -12.75 14.18 10.02
CA ILE A 150 -13.65 13.03 9.90
C ILE A 150 -12.91 11.74 10.22
N MET A 151 -11.74 11.53 9.62
CA MET A 151 -10.92 10.34 9.82
C MET A 151 -10.45 10.22 11.27
N GLN A 152 -9.91 11.29 11.86
CA GLN A 152 -9.50 11.29 13.27
C GLN A 152 -10.67 10.97 14.21
N THR A 153 -11.86 11.52 13.94
CA THR A 153 -13.06 11.28 14.76
C THR A 153 -13.49 9.81 14.66
N ASP A 154 -13.63 9.29 13.44
CA ASP A 154 -14.10 7.92 13.21
C ASP A 154 -13.10 6.89 13.77
N LEU A 155 -11.80 7.10 13.57
CA LEU A 155 -10.76 6.23 14.09
C LEU A 155 -10.66 6.28 15.62
N GLY A 156 -10.89 7.47 16.21
CA GLY A 156 -10.98 7.61 17.67
C GLY A 156 -12.17 6.84 18.25
N VAL A 157 -13.33 6.91 17.60
CA VAL A 157 -14.53 6.13 17.99
C VAL A 157 -14.26 4.63 17.86
N LEU A 158 -13.70 4.17 16.74
CA LEU A 158 -13.35 2.77 16.52
C LEU A 158 -12.39 2.25 17.58
N HIS A 159 -11.30 2.98 17.87
CA HIS A 159 -10.33 2.61 18.90
C HIS A 159 -10.96 2.56 20.30
N GLY A 160 -11.86 3.49 20.61
CA GLY A 160 -12.60 3.49 21.88
C GLY A 160 -13.52 2.29 22.02
N VAL A 161 -14.26 1.94 20.95
CA VAL A 161 -15.15 0.77 20.92
C VAL A 161 -14.36 -0.53 21.04
N THR A 162 -13.25 -0.69 20.32
CA THR A 162 -12.44 -1.93 20.42
C THR A 162 -11.90 -2.14 21.83
N LYS A 163 -11.38 -1.09 22.47
CA LYS A 163 -10.94 -1.17 23.88
C LYS A 163 -12.06 -1.51 24.84
N LEU A 164 -13.25 -0.92 24.65
CA LEU A 164 -14.40 -1.24 25.50
C LEU A 164 -14.84 -2.70 25.34
N LEU A 165 -14.86 -3.21 24.11
CA LEU A 165 -15.21 -4.62 23.83
C LEU A 165 -14.17 -5.59 24.39
N GLU A 166 -12.88 -5.26 24.34
CA GLU A 166 -11.83 -6.06 24.99
C GLU A 166 -12.02 -6.17 26.51
N ILE A 167 -12.44 -5.07 27.16
CA ILE A 167 -12.75 -5.05 28.60
C ILE A 167 -14.01 -5.85 28.92
N LEU A 168 -15.07 -5.69 28.11
CA LEU A 168 -16.38 -6.31 28.36
C LEU A 168 -16.44 -7.80 27.96
N MET A 169 -15.64 -8.22 26.98
CA MET A 169 -15.63 -9.59 26.43
C MET A 169 -14.20 -10.13 26.30
N PRO A 170 -13.46 -10.31 27.41
CA PRO A 170 -12.07 -10.76 27.39
C PRO A 170 -11.87 -12.19 26.84
N SER A 171 -12.94 -13.00 26.78
CA SER A 171 -12.93 -14.35 26.19
C SER A 171 -13.03 -14.37 24.66
N MET A 172 -13.40 -13.25 24.03
CA MET A 172 -13.39 -13.08 22.59
C MET A 172 -12.01 -12.54 22.18
N LYS A 173 -11.42 -13.08 21.10
CA LYS A 173 -10.09 -12.69 20.57
C LYS A 173 -10.08 -11.28 19.93
N PHE A 174 -10.80 -10.30 20.50
CA PHE A 174 -10.79 -8.91 20.04
C PHE A 174 -9.43 -8.22 20.20
N ALA A 175 -8.56 -8.75 21.06
CA ALA A 175 -7.17 -8.33 21.21
C ALA A 175 -6.34 -8.39 19.91
N SER A 176 -6.81 -9.14 18.89
CA SER A 176 -6.20 -9.17 17.55
C SER A 176 -6.66 -8.02 16.63
N ILE A 177 -7.72 -7.28 16.99
CA ILE A 177 -8.30 -6.21 16.17
C ILE A 177 -7.69 -4.86 16.49
N ALA A 178 -7.37 -4.56 17.76
CA ALA A 178 -6.80 -3.27 18.13
C ALA A 178 -5.49 -2.93 17.38
N PRO A 179 -4.51 -3.86 17.22
CA PRO A 179 -3.32 -3.60 16.41
C PRO A 179 -3.63 -3.32 14.94
N ILE A 180 -4.65 -3.97 14.37
CA ILE A 180 -5.10 -3.76 12.99
C ILE A 180 -5.69 -2.35 12.84
N ILE A 181 -6.53 -1.91 13.80
CA ILE A 181 -7.11 -0.56 13.81
C ILE A 181 -6.02 0.50 13.98
N ASP A 182 -5.02 0.25 14.82
CA ASP A 182 -3.89 1.16 14.99
C ASP A 182 -3.05 1.26 13.71
N GLU A 183 -2.82 0.16 13.01
CA GLU A 183 -2.14 0.17 11.71
C GLU A 183 -2.96 0.93 10.64
N ILE A 184 -4.26 0.70 10.56
CA ILE A 184 -5.17 1.45 9.68
C ILE A 184 -5.07 2.95 9.99
N ARG A 185 -5.12 3.33 11.27
CA ARG A 185 -5.02 4.72 11.71
C ARG A 185 -3.71 5.37 11.27
N LEU A 186 -2.59 4.68 11.47
CA LEU A 186 -1.28 5.19 11.07
C LEU A 186 -1.18 5.40 9.55
N ARG A 187 -1.63 4.42 8.75
CA ARG A 187 -1.62 4.53 7.28
C ARG A 187 -2.52 5.67 6.79
N MET A 188 -3.72 5.74 7.34
CA MET A 188 -4.70 6.77 7.02
C MET A 188 -4.22 8.18 7.32
N LEU A 189 -3.56 8.38 8.46
CA LEU A 189 -3.00 9.68 8.83
C LEU A 189 -1.82 10.07 7.94
N ALA A 190 -0.97 9.10 7.57
CA ALA A 190 0.14 9.35 6.65
C ALA A 190 -0.35 9.88 5.29
N GLU A 191 -1.45 9.33 4.77
CA GLU A 191 -2.04 9.80 3.51
C GLU A 191 -2.67 11.21 3.60
N THR A 192 -2.90 11.75 4.80
CA THR A 192 -3.40 13.12 5.00
C THR A 192 -2.30 14.17 5.16
N ASP A 193 -1.03 13.80 5.03
CA ASP A 193 0.09 14.76 5.06
C ASP A 193 0.78 14.84 3.69
N PHE A 194 0.35 15.80 2.87
CA PHE A 194 0.90 16.00 1.54
C PHE A 194 2.32 16.60 1.53
N ILE A 195 2.80 17.13 2.65
CA ILE A 195 4.21 17.51 2.78
C ILE A 195 5.07 16.25 2.92
N ALA A 196 4.59 15.25 3.67
CA ALA A 196 5.27 13.96 3.75
C ALA A 196 5.28 13.25 2.39
N GLU A 197 4.17 13.28 1.65
CA GLU A 197 4.11 12.74 0.28
C GLU A 197 5.08 13.46 -0.67
N ALA A 198 5.15 14.80 -0.63
CA ALA A 198 6.11 15.58 -1.41
C ALA A 198 7.57 15.19 -1.10
N GLN A 199 7.90 14.97 0.18
CA GLN A 199 9.22 14.49 0.58
C GLN A 199 9.52 13.10 0.02
N ASN A 200 8.56 12.18 0.05
CA ASN A 200 8.74 10.83 -0.51
C ASN A 200 9.01 10.88 -2.02
N ILE A 201 8.30 11.75 -2.75
CA ILE A 201 8.55 11.98 -4.18
C ILE A 201 9.99 12.46 -4.40
N ARG A 202 10.45 13.44 -3.62
CA ARG A 202 11.81 13.97 -3.72
C ARG A 202 12.89 12.94 -3.40
N ASP A 203 12.70 12.14 -2.35
CA ASP A 203 13.59 11.04 -1.99
C ASP A 203 13.70 10.05 -3.16
N PHE A 204 12.58 9.71 -3.80
CA PHE A 204 12.56 8.83 -4.97
C PHE A 204 13.24 9.46 -6.19
N GLN A 205 13.02 10.74 -6.47
CA GLN A 205 13.71 11.45 -7.56
C GLN A 205 15.23 11.47 -7.35
N GLN A 206 15.69 11.69 -6.12
CA GLN A 206 17.11 11.64 -5.78
C GLN A 206 17.67 10.23 -5.99
N PHE A 207 16.93 9.20 -5.60
CA PHE A 207 17.28 7.80 -5.87
C PHE A 207 17.43 7.52 -7.38
N LEU A 208 16.50 7.97 -8.20
CA LEU A 208 16.59 7.81 -9.66
C LEU A 208 17.84 8.51 -10.24
N ALA A 209 18.15 9.71 -9.74
CA ALA A 209 19.32 10.45 -10.17
C ALA A 209 20.64 9.75 -9.78
N VAL A 210 20.75 9.28 -8.52
CA VAL A 210 21.96 8.60 -8.03
C VAL A 210 22.17 7.25 -8.69
N SER A 211 21.08 6.51 -8.98
CA SER A 211 21.15 5.23 -9.69
C SER A 211 21.36 5.37 -11.20
N GLY A 212 21.29 6.58 -11.76
CA GLY A 212 21.38 6.81 -13.21
C GLY A 212 20.18 6.28 -13.98
N ASN A 213 19.04 6.02 -13.31
CA ASN A 213 17.86 5.44 -13.93
C ASN A 213 17.09 6.51 -14.73
N THR A 214 17.18 6.44 -16.06
CA THR A 214 16.48 7.33 -16.98
C THR A 214 15.18 6.73 -17.55
N ARG A 215 14.85 5.49 -17.20
CA ARG A 215 13.64 4.78 -17.66
C ARG A 215 12.41 5.16 -16.86
N VAL A 216 12.60 5.48 -15.58
CA VAL A 216 11.53 5.83 -14.65
C VAL A 216 11.55 7.32 -14.32
N VAL A 217 10.39 7.89 -14.04
CA VAL A 217 10.24 9.26 -13.57
C VAL A 217 9.16 9.34 -12.49
N ALA A 218 9.40 10.17 -11.47
CA ALA A 218 8.39 10.66 -10.55
C ALA A 218 8.15 12.15 -10.80
N PRO A 219 6.94 12.67 -10.55
CA PRO A 219 6.59 14.05 -10.88
C PRO A 219 7.42 15.05 -10.05
N LYS A 220 7.79 16.18 -10.65
CA LYS A 220 8.46 17.28 -9.93
C LYS A 220 7.47 17.96 -8.99
N VAL A 221 7.83 18.10 -7.72
CA VAL A 221 7.03 18.84 -6.72
C VAL A 221 7.29 20.34 -6.85
N TYR A 222 6.23 21.16 -6.75
CA TYR A 222 6.30 22.61 -6.65
C TYR A 222 6.09 23.02 -5.19
N GLU A 223 7.18 23.22 -4.45
CA GLU A 223 7.16 23.45 -2.99
C GLU A 223 6.33 24.69 -2.60
N ASP A 224 6.49 25.80 -3.32
CA ASP A 224 5.79 27.07 -3.04
C ASP A 224 4.27 26.97 -3.26
N LEU A 225 3.80 25.89 -3.88
CA LEU A 225 2.39 25.59 -4.15
C LEU A 225 1.94 24.30 -3.45
N THR A 226 2.71 23.82 -2.47
CA THR A 226 2.43 22.59 -1.73
C THR A 226 2.25 22.92 -0.25
N THR A 227 1.16 22.42 0.32
CA THR A 227 0.80 22.53 1.74
C THR A 227 0.45 21.14 2.28
N LYS A 228 0.02 21.06 3.55
CA LYS A 228 -0.49 19.79 4.09
C LYS A 228 -1.73 19.27 3.36
N ARG A 229 -2.52 20.14 2.73
CA ARG A 229 -3.81 19.81 2.11
C ARG A 229 -3.83 19.93 0.58
N VAL A 230 -2.80 20.51 -0.01
CA VAL A 230 -2.64 20.63 -1.47
C VAL A 230 -1.24 20.18 -1.87
N LEU A 231 -1.13 19.20 -2.76
CA LEU A 231 0.12 18.80 -3.39
C LEU A 231 0.12 19.24 -4.86
N THR A 232 1.07 20.10 -5.22
CA THR A 232 1.24 20.56 -6.60
C THR A 232 2.46 19.89 -7.21
N MET A 233 2.24 19.18 -8.32
CA MET A 233 3.30 18.42 -8.99
C MET A 233 3.20 18.51 -10.51
N SER A 234 4.30 18.26 -11.23
CA SER A 234 4.32 18.31 -12.70
C SER A 234 3.35 17.29 -13.27
N ARG A 235 2.62 17.70 -14.31
CA ARG A 235 1.69 16.80 -15.00
C ARG A 235 2.47 15.81 -15.86
N LEU A 236 2.18 14.53 -15.66
CA LEU A 236 2.65 13.44 -16.52
C LEU A 236 1.54 13.02 -17.48
N TYR A 237 1.92 12.66 -18.71
CA TYR A 237 0.99 12.23 -19.76
C TYR A 237 1.34 10.83 -20.23
N GLY A 238 0.36 9.94 -20.23
CA GLY A 238 0.58 8.55 -20.57
C GLY A 238 -0.70 7.72 -20.53
N VAL A 239 -0.52 6.42 -20.60
CA VAL A 239 -1.58 5.42 -20.59
C VAL A 239 -1.44 4.48 -19.40
N SER A 240 -2.58 3.93 -18.98
CA SER A 240 -2.62 2.92 -17.95
C SER A 240 -1.80 1.70 -18.34
N MET A 241 -1.01 1.17 -17.40
CA MET A 241 -0.21 -0.02 -17.64
C MET A 241 -0.99 -1.34 -17.48
N VAL A 242 -2.33 -1.34 -17.40
CA VAL A 242 -3.11 -2.60 -17.44
C VAL A 242 -3.72 -2.90 -18.81
N ASP A 243 -3.60 -1.97 -19.75
CA ASP A 243 -4.11 -2.13 -21.10
C ASP A 243 -2.95 -2.29 -22.07
N GLU A 244 -2.63 -3.55 -22.39
CA GLU A 244 -1.54 -3.90 -23.31
C GLU A 244 -1.72 -3.23 -24.68
N SER A 245 -2.97 -3.10 -25.16
CA SER A 245 -3.26 -2.52 -26.47
C SER A 245 -2.94 -1.02 -26.51
N LEU A 246 -3.20 -0.30 -25.42
CA LEU A 246 -2.80 1.10 -25.26
C LEU A 246 -1.29 1.22 -25.07
N MET A 247 -0.68 0.33 -24.28
CA MET A 247 0.77 0.36 -24.05
C MET A 247 1.57 0.18 -25.33
N ARG A 248 1.12 -0.70 -26.23
CA ARG A 248 1.77 -0.95 -27.54
C ARG A 248 1.83 0.27 -28.46
N GLN A 249 1.10 1.35 -28.15
CA GLN A 249 1.22 2.63 -28.86
C GLN A 249 2.49 3.40 -28.48
N TYR A 250 3.04 3.16 -27.29
CA TYR A 250 4.16 3.91 -26.71
C TYR A 250 5.37 3.03 -26.33
N CYS A 251 5.23 1.71 -26.41
CA CYS A 251 6.34 0.77 -26.23
C CYS A 251 6.24 -0.42 -27.20
N ASN A 252 7.40 -0.99 -27.56
CA ASN A 252 7.45 -2.18 -28.40
C ASN A 252 7.34 -3.47 -27.59
N ASP A 253 7.82 -3.45 -26.34
CA ASP A 253 7.90 -4.62 -25.46
C ASP A 253 7.34 -4.28 -24.06
N PRO A 254 6.04 -4.55 -23.80
CA PRO A 254 5.42 -4.38 -22.49
C PRO A 254 6.12 -5.19 -21.38
N ALA A 255 6.75 -6.33 -21.71
CA ALA A 255 7.48 -7.15 -20.75
C ALA A 255 8.77 -6.44 -20.28
N GLN A 256 9.46 -5.72 -21.16
CA GLN A 256 10.58 -4.87 -20.75
C GLN A 256 10.13 -3.72 -19.85
N VAL A 257 8.95 -3.12 -20.10
CA VAL A 257 8.39 -2.07 -19.23
C VAL A 257 8.13 -2.62 -17.82
N MET A 258 7.60 -3.84 -17.73
CA MET A 258 7.42 -4.54 -16.45
C MET A 258 8.77 -4.81 -15.76
N ALA A 259 9.76 -5.32 -16.50
CA ALA A 259 11.10 -5.56 -15.94
C ALA A 259 11.74 -4.27 -15.40
N ASP A 260 11.68 -3.17 -16.16
CA ASP A 260 12.21 -1.86 -15.74
C ASP A 260 11.48 -1.34 -14.49
N THR A 261 10.16 -1.60 -14.37
CA THR A 261 9.36 -1.27 -13.19
C THR A 261 9.81 -2.06 -11.96
N LEU A 262 9.94 -3.39 -12.09
CA LEU A 262 10.38 -4.29 -11.03
C LEU A 262 11.80 -3.95 -10.57
N ASN A 263 12.73 -3.78 -11.50
CA ASN A 263 14.11 -3.42 -11.20
C ASN A 263 14.21 -2.12 -10.43
N THR A 264 13.42 -1.13 -10.82
CA THR A 264 13.39 0.16 -10.11
C THR A 264 12.83 0.01 -8.70
N TRP A 265 11.78 -0.79 -8.53
CA TRP A 265 11.21 -1.06 -7.21
C TRP A 265 12.19 -1.84 -6.31
N PHE A 266 12.83 -2.90 -6.82
CA PHE A 266 13.83 -3.67 -6.09
C PHE A 266 15.04 -2.82 -5.70
N ALA A 267 15.56 -2.01 -6.64
CA ALA A 267 16.64 -1.09 -6.34
C ALA A 267 16.26 -0.07 -5.26
N SER A 268 14.99 0.37 -5.21
CA SER A 268 14.52 1.30 -4.18
C SER A 268 14.58 0.72 -2.76
N LEU A 269 14.46 -0.61 -2.60
CA LEU A 269 14.59 -1.27 -1.28
C LEU A 269 15.99 -1.16 -0.68
N MET A 270 16.99 -0.87 -1.52
CA MET A 270 18.40 -0.83 -1.14
C MET A 270 18.98 0.58 -1.18
N LEU A 271 18.54 1.39 -2.15
CA LEU A 271 19.17 2.67 -2.49
C LEU A 271 18.28 3.88 -2.17
N CYS A 272 17.00 3.67 -1.89
CA CYS A 272 16.08 4.74 -1.51
C CYS A 272 15.81 4.72 0.01
N ASN A 273 15.50 5.89 0.59
CA ASN A 273 15.12 6.00 2.00
C ASN A 273 13.80 5.27 2.32
N SER A 274 12.98 5.04 1.29
CA SER A 274 11.72 4.33 1.37
C SER A 274 11.40 3.67 0.02
N PHE A 275 10.61 2.61 0.05
CA PHE A 275 10.08 1.97 -1.15
C PHE A 275 8.59 2.25 -1.28
N HIS A 276 8.08 2.20 -2.50
CA HIS A 276 6.65 2.38 -2.76
C HIS A 276 5.89 1.14 -2.26
N ALA A 277 5.13 1.27 -1.17
CA ALA A 277 4.51 0.13 -0.47
C ALA A 277 3.06 -0.17 -0.91
N ASP A 278 2.54 0.62 -1.85
CA ASP A 278 1.26 0.40 -2.51
C ASP A 278 1.39 0.56 -4.04
N LEU A 279 2.41 -0.07 -4.64
CA LEU A 279 2.66 0.06 -6.07
C LEU A 279 1.75 -0.89 -6.85
N HIS A 280 0.63 -0.37 -7.33
CA HIS A 280 -0.32 -1.09 -8.18
C HIS A 280 -0.50 -0.37 -9.52
N ALA A 281 -1.20 -1.01 -10.46
CA ALA A 281 -1.49 -0.47 -11.79
C ALA A 281 -1.98 0.99 -11.81
N GLY A 282 -2.83 1.40 -10.85
CA GLY A 282 -3.31 2.78 -10.74
C GLY A 282 -2.25 3.84 -10.37
N ASN A 283 -1.10 3.43 -9.84
CA ASN A 283 0.01 4.30 -9.43
C ASN A 283 1.18 4.24 -10.42
N LEU A 284 0.97 3.55 -11.55
CA LEU A 284 1.92 3.36 -12.63
C LEU A 284 1.31 3.84 -13.95
N MET A 285 2.13 4.46 -14.78
CA MET A 285 1.70 4.95 -16.08
C MET A 285 2.84 4.81 -17.10
N LEU A 286 2.53 4.29 -18.29
CA LEU A 286 3.48 4.35 -19.41
C LEU A 286 3.33 5.70 -20.08
N LEU A 287 4.37 6.52 -20.02
CA LEU A 287 4.36 7.87 -20.56
C LEU A 287 4.43 7.86 -22.10
N THR A 288 3.94 8.94 -22.71
CA THR A 288 3.96 9.11 -24.17
C THR A 288 5.38 9.20 -24.75
N ASP A 289 6.39 9.47 -23.91
CA ASP A 289 7.81 9.47 -24.27
C ASP A 289 8.51 8.11 -24.02
N GLY A 290 7.74 7.08 -23.63
CA GLY A 290 8.23 5.72 -23.38
C GLY A 290 8.82 5.48 -21.98
N ARG A 291 8.88 6.50 -21.11
CA ARG A 291 9.28 6.33 -19.70
C ARG A 291 8.13 5.79 -18.85
N ILE A 292 8.45 5.32 -17.65
CA ILE A 292 7.49 4.82 -16.67
C ILE A 292 7.28 5.88 -15.58
N GLY A 293 6.06 6.36 -15.43
CA GLY A 293 5.65 7.29 -14.39
C GLY A 293 5.24 6.57 -13.11
N PHE A 294 5.93 6.86 -12.00
CA PHE A 294 5.51 6.50 -10.65
C PHE A 294 4.76 7.70 -10.05
N LEU A 295 3.56 7.46 -9.52
CA LEU A 295 2.62 8.55 -9.17
C LEU A 295 2.46 8.76 -7.65
N ASP A 296 1.64 7.96 -6.98
CA ASP A 296 1.16 8.24 -5.62
C ASP A 296 2.11 7.72 -4.53
N PHE A 297 2.88 8.61 -3.89
CA PHE A 297 3.82 8.26 -2.82
C PHE A 297 3.23 8.46 -1.42
N GLY A 298 1.89 8.44 -1.28
CA GLY A 298 1.20 8.56 -0.01
C GLY A 298 1.44 7.37 0.94
N ILE A 299 1.76 6.19 0.38
CA ILE A 299 2.06 4.98 1.14
C ILE A 299 3.44 4.46 0.74
N VAL A 300 4.43 4.75 1.59
CA VAL A 300 5.79 4.22 1.48
C VAL A 300 6.14 3.34 2.67
N GLY A 301 6.98 2.34 2.41
CA GLY A 301 7.54 1.45 3.40
C GLY A 301 9.02 1.76 3.64
N LYS A 302 9.52 1.37 4.81
CA LYS A 302 10.94 1.35 5.09
C LYS A 302 11.35 -0.07 5.39
N LEU A 303 12.50 -0.46 4.87
CA LEU A 303 13.08 -1.77 5.10
C LEU A 303 14.58 -1.57 5.26
N LYS A 304 15.19 -2.26 6.22
CA LYS A 304 16.65 -2.28 6.32
C LYS A 304 17.20 -3.08 5.14
N ALA A 305 18.26 -2.58 4.51
CA ALA A 305 18.93 -3.28 3.41
C ALA A 305 19.36 -4.71 3.79
N GLU A 306 19.75 -4.94 5.05
CA GLU A 306 20.06 -6.26 5.60
C GLU A 306 18.85 -7.20 5.57
N SER A 307 17.67 -6.71 5.99
CA SER A 307 16.43 -7.46 5.95
C SER A 307 16.01 -7.80 4.52
N TRP A 308 16.25 -6.90 3.55
CA TRP A 308 16.02 -7.21 2.13
C TRP A 308 16.97 -8.30 1.61
N ARG A 309 18.27 -8.18 1.88
CA ARG A 309 19.26 -9.19 1.48
C ARG A 309 18.94 -10.55 2.07
N ALA A 310 18.54 -10.60 3.35
CA ALA A 310 18.13 -11.83 3.99
C ALA A 310 16.84 -12.40 3.37
N CYS A 311 15.85 -11.57 3.05
CA CYS A 311 14.64 -12.01 2.32
C CYS A 311 14.99 -12.64 0.97
N MET A 312 15.87 -11.98 0.21
CA MET A 312 16.34 -12.48 -1.08
C MET A 312 17.15 -13.77 -0.96
N GLY A 313 18.05 -13.84 0.03
CA GLY A 313 18.80 -15.06 0.33
C GLY A 313 17.88 -16.22 0.71
N MET A 314 16.82 -15.96 1.48
CA MET A 314 15.82 -16.98 1.83
C MET A 314 15.08 -17.49 0.59
N MET A 315 14.67 -16.61 -0.32
CA MET A 315 13.98 -16.99 -1.56
C MET A 315 14.89 -17.80 -2.50
N GLN A 316 16.15 -17.38 -2.66
CA GLN A 316 17.14 -18.12 -3.43
C GLN A 316 17.40 -19.51 -2.83
N ALA A 317 17.62 -19.57 -1.51
CA ALA A 317 17.83 -20.82 -0.79
C ALA A 317 16.64 -21.79 -0.95
N MET A 318 15.41 -21.27 -0.97
CA MET A 318 14.21 -22.07 -1.23
C MET A 318 14.22 -22.67 -2.64
N GLN A 319 14.62 -21.91 -3.67
CA GLN A 319 14.75 -22.40 -5.05
C GLN A 319 15.84 -23.47 -5.19
N ASP A 320 16.98 -23.24 -4.56
CA ASP A 320 18.11 -24.17 -4.57
C ASP A 320 17.88 -25.40 -3.67
N SER A 321 16.74 -25.45 -2.96
CA SER A 321 16.44 -26.45 -1.92
C SER A 321 17.51 -26.51 -0.82
N ASP A 322 18.21 -25.40 -0.58
CA ASP A 322 19.17 -25.23 0.52
C ASP A 322 18.44 -24.74 1.77
N TYR A 323 17.79 -25.68 2.46
CA TYR A 323 17.01 -25.39 3.66
C TYR A 323 17.87 -24.89 4.84
N GLN A 324 19.18 -25.12 4.81
CA GLN A 324 20.12 -24.64 5.82
C GLN A 324 20.47 -23.16 5.59
N ALA A 325 20.66 -22.74 4.33
CA ALA A 325 20.71 -21.33 3.98
C ALA A 325 19.37 -20.63 4.28
N MET A 326 18.24 -21.27 3.96
CA MET A 326 16.91 -20.73 4.25
C MET A 326 16.73 -20.44 5.75
N ALA A 327 17.11 -21.39 6.62
CA ALA A 327 17.07 -21.22 8.08
C ALA A 327 17.91 -20.03 8.57
N ARG A 328 19.14 -19.86 8.06
CA ARG A 328 20.01 -18.71 8.41
C ARG A 328 19.35 -17.39 8.06
N HIS A 329 18.83 -17.28 6.84
CA HIS A 329 18.18 -16.06 6.39
C HIS A 329 16.87 -15.74 7.14
N MET A 330 16.12 -16.76 7.57
CA MET A 330 14.96 -16.57 8.46
C MET A 330 15.38 -15.97 9.82
N ILE A 331 16.51 -16.40 10.38
CA ILE A 331 17.05 -15.86 11.63
C ILE A 331 17.55 -14.43 11.44
N ASP A 332 18.27 -14.14 10.34
CA ASP A 332 18.78 -12.81 10.01
C ASP A 332 17.66 -11.77 9.83
N MET A 333 16.48 -12.22 9.37
CA MET A 333 15.26 -11.40 9.27
C MET A 333 14.50 -11.27 10.59
N GLU A 334 15.01 -11.81 11.69
CA GLU A 334 14.32 -11.87 12.98
C GLU A 334 12.97 -12.59 12.89
N MET A 335 12.82 -13.60 12.03
CA MET A 335 11.58 -14.39 11.94
C MET A 335 11.44 -15.40 13.08
N THR A 336 12.45 -15.53 13.95
CA THR A 336 12.48 -16.49 15.04
C THR A 336 12.71 -15.79 16.36
N HIS A 337 11.97 -16.15 17.40
CA HIS A 337 12.19 -15.59 18.72
C HIS A 337 13.54 -16.02 19.30
N GLY A 338 14.36 -15.02 19.68
CA GLY A 338 15.64 -15.24 20.34
C GLY A 338 16.70 -15.78 19.38
N SER A 339 17.04 -14.98 18.34
CA SER A 339 18.06 -15.26 17.32
C SER A 339 19.33 -15.96 17.83
N ASN A 340 19.78 -15.67 19.05
CA ASN A 340 20.95 -16.29 19.70
C ASN A 340 20.71 -17.71 20.28
N LYS A 341 19.53 -18.31 20.13
CA LYS A 341 19.15 -19.61 20.71
C LYS A 341 18.59 -20.61 19.70
N VAL A 342 18.44 -20.22 18.45
CA VAL A 342 17.88 -21.10 17.41
C VAL A 342 18.98 -21.96 16.82
N ASP A 343 18.79 -23.27 16.84
CA ASP A 343 19.66 -24.21 16.16
C ASP A 343 19.34 -24.20 14.65
N VAL A 344 20.22 -23.58 13.88
CA VAL A 344 20.11 -23.46 12.42
C VAL A 344 19.95 -24.82 11.75
N ALA A 345 20.70 -25.83 12.21
CA ALA A 345 20.68 -27.16 11.62
C ALA A 345 19.32 -27.82 11.82
N ALA A 346 18.80 -27.76 13.05
CA ALA A 346 17.48 -28.29 13.39
C ALA A 346 16.36 -27.57 12.65
N LEU A 347 16.42 -26.24 12.52
CA LEU A 347 15.45 -25.48 11.74
C LEU A 347 15.51 -25.85 10.25
N GLY A 348 16.70 -25.96 9.67
CA GLY A 348 16.87 -26.36 8.26
C GLY A 348 16.33 -27.76 7.98
N ASP A 349 16.54 -28.72 8.88
CA ASP A 349 16.01 -30.08 8.75
C ASP A 349 14.48 -30.12 8.87
N ASP A 350 13.90 -29.30 9.74
CA ASP A 350 12.45 -29.13 9.87
C ASP A 350 11.84 -28.49 8.63
N LEU A 351 12.48 -27.44 8.09
CA LEU A 351 12.07 -26.79 6.84
C LEU A 351 12.14 -27.76 5.65
N GLN A 352 13.20 -28.57 5.57
CA GLN A 352 13.32 -29.58 4.51
C GLN A 352 12.18 -30.59 4.56
N ARG A 353 11.85 -31.10 5.76
CA ARG A 353 10.75 -32.06 5.93
C ARG A 353 9.42 -31.45 5.50
N MET A 354 9.12 -30.27 6.02
CA MET A 354 7.92 -29.52 5.67
C MET A 354 7.80 -29.29 4.16
N MET A 355 8.85 -28.77 3.51
CA MET A 355 8.81 -28.45 2.09
C MET A 355 8.71 -29.72 1.22
N LYS A 356 9.30 -30.84 1.63
CA LYS A 356 9.09 -32.14 0.96
C LYS A 356 7.63 -32.59 1.04
N THR A 357 6.97 -32.44 2.19
CA THR A 357 5.54 -32.73 2.36
C THR A 357 4.71 -31.86 1.39
N ILE A 358 4.96 -30.55 1.38
CA ILE A 358 4.24 -29.58 0.54
C ILE A 358 4.41 -29.90 -0.96
N MET A 359 5.65 -30.15 -1.42
CA MET A 359 5.93 -30.41 -2.83
C MET A 359 5.44 -31.79 -3.30
N ALA A 360 5.35 -32.77 -2.40
CA ALA A 360 4.76 -34.06 -2.71
C ALA A 360 3.24 -33.93 -2.96
N GLU A 361 2.57 -33.04 -2.23
CA GLU A 361 1.13 -32.77 -2.38
C GLU A 361 0.81 -31.90 -3.60
N ASP A 362 1.65 -30.93 -3.98
CA ASP A 362 1.43 -30.10 -5.18
C ASP A 362 1.39 -30.94 -6.47
N LYS A 363 2.17 -32.02 -6.54
CA LYS A 363 2.10 -33.03 -7.62
C LYS A 363 0.79 -33.83 -7.61
N ALA A 364 0.20 -34.07 -6.45
CA ALA A 364 -1.11 -34.69 -6.34
C ALA A 364 -2.23 -33.69 -6.73
N PHE A 365 -2.05 -32.41 -6.42
CA PHE A 365 -3.01 -31.34 -6.64
C PHE A 365 -3.12 -30.91 -8.11
N THR A 366 -1.98 -30.84 -8.80
CA THR A 366 -1.87 -30.48 -10.23
C THR A 366 -2.33 -31.61 -11.17
N SER A 367 -2.61 -32.80 -10.64
CA SER A 367 -3.06 -33.97 -11.43
C SER A 367 -4.53 -33.91 -11.88
N GLY A 368 -5.27 -32.83 -11.56
CA GLY A 368 -6.62 -32.58 -12.06
C GLY A 368 -7.71 -33.47 -11.44
N VAL A 369 -7.40 -34.18 -10.34
CA VAL A 369 -8.35 -35.03 -9.63
C VAL A 369 -9.30 -34.17 -8.78
N PRO A 370 -10.62 -34.41 -8.80
CA PRO A 370 -11.58 -33.64 -8.00
C PRO A 370 -11.30 -33.76 -6.49
N PHE A 371 -11.24 -32.63 -5.79
CA PHE A 371 -11.24 -32.52 -4.32
C PHE A 371 -12.48 -33.19 -3.73
N ASN A 372 -12.39 -34.44 -3.27
CA ASN A 372 -13.57 -35.13 -2.69
C ASN A 372 -13.25 -36.30 -1.74
N SER A 373 -11.99 -36.55 -1.34
CA SER A 373 -11.68 -37.63 -0.39
C SER A 373 -11.34 -37.11 1.01
N LYS A 374 -11.78 -37.85 2.02
CA LYS A 374 -11.47 -37.60 3.44
C LYS A 374 -9.95 -37.68 3.71
N GLU A 375 -9.25 -38.54 2.97
CA GLU A 375 -7.79 -38.73 3.07
C GLU A 375 -7.03 -37.45 2.69
N GLN A 376 -7.43 -36.76 1.61
CA GLN A 376 -6.80 -35.49 1.20
C GLN A 376 -7.04 -34.35 2.22
N ALA A 377 -8.19 -34.36 2.89
CA ALA A 377 -8.49 -33.40 3.96
C ALA A 377 -7.69 -33.70 5.24
N ASP A 378 -7.48 -34.99 5.57
CA ASP A 378 -6.67 -35.43 6.69
C ASP A 378 -5.18 -35.13 6.44
N GLU A 379 -4.69 -35.29 5.20
CA GLU A 379 -3.33 -34.91 4.76
C GLU A 379 -3.10 -33.40 4.84
N LEU A 380 -4.02 -32.58 4.30
CA LEU A 380 -3.95 -31.11 4.42
C LEU A 380 -3.96 -30.67 5.89
N ASN A 381 -4.76 -31.33 6.74
CA ASN A 381 -4.75 -31.08 8.19
C ASN A 381 -3.39 -31.43 8.79
N GLN A 382 -2.76 -32.52 8.34
CA GLN A 382 -1.43 -32.93 8.80
C GLN A 382 -0.35 -31.93 8.39
N MET A 383 -0.37 -31.45 7.14
CA MET A 383 0.51 -30.37 6.66
C MET A 383 0.32 -29.10 7.49
N MET A 384 -0.93 -28.69 7.74
CA MET A 384 -1.23 -27.51 8.57
C MET A 384 -0.73 -27.68 10.01
N LEU A 385 -0.85 -28.88 10.58
CA LEU A 385 -0.30 -29.19 11.91
C LEU A 385 1.23 -29.15 11.92
N GLU A 386 1.90 -29.65 10.89
CA GLU A 386 3.36 -29.63 10.74
C GLU A 386 3.88 -28.19 10.64
N ILE A 387 3.22 -27.33 9.84
CA ILE A 387 3.53 -25.89 9.76
C ILE A 387 3.41 -25.22 11.14
N VAL A 388 2.32 -25.51 11.87
CA VAL A 388 2.10 -24.96 13.21
C VAL A 388 3.13 -25.49 14.22
N GLU A 389 3.53 -26.75 14.12
CA GLU A 389 4.48 -27.38 15.03
C GLU A 389 5.88 -26.83 14.84
N VAL A 390 6.37 -26.75 13.60
CA VAL A 390 7.66 -26.12 13.27
C VAL A 390 7.64 -24.64 13.67
N GLY A 391 6.53 -23.95 13.41
CA GLY A 391 6.34 -22.57 13.82
C GLY A 391 6.44 -22.38 15.35
N LYS A 392 5.80 -23.24 16.14
CA LYS A 392 5.90 -23.19 17.60
C LYS A 392 7.29 -23.55 18.11
N ARG A 393 7.91 -24.58 17.54
CA ARG A 393 9.21 -25.12 18.00
C ARG A 393 10.32 -24.09 17.87
N HIS A 394 10.36 -23.36 16.76
CA HIS A 394 11.38 -22.36 16.48
C HIS A 394 10.94 -20.93 16.78
N GLY A 395 9.73 -20.76 17.33
CA GLY A 395 9.15 -19.44 17.61
C GLY A 395 9.04 -18.59 16.35
N ILE A 396 8.63 -19.20 15.23
CA ILE A 396 8.50 -18.51 13.94
C ILE A 396 7.37 -17.49 14.04
N HIS A 397 7.71 -16.25 13.72
CA HIS A 397 6.77 -15.17 13.48
C HIS A 397 7.17 -14.43 12.20
N PHE A 398 6.21 -13.82 11.53
CA PHE A 398 6.49 -13.01 10.35
C PHE A 398 6.67 -11.55 10.77
N PRO A 399 7.86 -10.95 10.59
CA PRO A 399 8.06 -9.53 10.80
C PRO A 399 7.11 -8.73 9.91
N ARG A 400 6.69 -7.56 10.40
CA ARG A 400 5.82 -6.64 9.65
C ARG A 400 6.38 -6.32 8.25
N ASP A 401 7.69 -6.12 8.19
CA ASP A 401 8.42 -5.77 6.98
C ASP A 401 8.35 -6.89 5.93
N PHE A 402 8.45 -8.15 6.36
CA PHE A 402 8.30 -9.31 5.48
C PHE A 402 6.87 -9.44 4.93
N ALA A 403 5.85 -9.17 5.76
CA ALA A 403 4.46 -9.21 5.33
C ALA A 403 4.16 -8.12 4.27
N LEU A 404 4.73 -6.92 4.43
CA LEU A 404 4.62 -5.83 3.44
C LEU A 404 5.26 -6.20 2.10
N LEU A 405 6.47 -6.77 2.12
CA LEU A 405 7.17 -7.22 0.92
C LEU A 405 6.39 -8.31 0.18
N THR A 406 5.95 -9.34 0.92
CA THR A 406 5.18 -10.46 0.37
C THR A 406 3.90 -9.94 -0.29
N LYS A 407 3.20 -8.99 0.36
CA LYS A 407 2.03 -8.34 -0.23
C LYS A 407 2.37 -7.67 -1.56
N GLN A 408 3.43 -6.86 -1.61
CA GLN A 408 3.80 -6.14 -2.83
C GLN A 408 4.24 -7.09 -3.96
N MET A 409 4.92 -8.18 -3.64
CA MET A 409 5.25 -9.24 -4.60
C MET A 409 4.01 -9.93 -5.18
N LEU A 410 3.00 -10.21 -4.37
CA LEU A 410 1.71 -10.76 -4.85
C LEU A 410 0.98 -9.79 -5.79
N TYR A 411 1.09 -8.47 -5.54
CA TYR A 411 0.57 -7.46 -6.47
C TYR A 411 1.31 -7.48 -7.81
N PHE A 412 2.64 -7.60 -7.79
CA PHE A 412 3.42 -7.73 -9.02
C PHE A 412 3.07 -9.01 -9.79
N ASP A 413 2.95 -10.17 -9.14
CA ASP A 413 2.55 -11.42 -9.82
C ASP A 413 1.22 -11.24 -10.56
N ARG A 414 0.21 -10.65 -9.91
CA ARG A 414 -1.08 -10.37 -10.56
C ARG A 414 -0.94 -9.46 -11.78
N PHE A 415 -0.08 -8.46 -11.69
CA PHE A 415 0.15 -7.49 -12.75
C PHE A 415 0.96 -8.08 -13.92
N MET A 416 1.96 -8.90 -13.60
CA MET A 416 2.77 -9.65 -14.57
C MET A 416 1.92 -10.63 -15.38
N ARG A 417 0.99 -11.36 -14.75
CA ARG A 417 0.06 -12.25 -15.47
C ARG A 417 -0.75 -11.55 -16.57
N THR A 418 -0.97 -10.25 -16.45
CA THR A 418 -1.69 -9.47 -17.48
C THR A 418 -0.74 -8.93 -18.56
N LEU A 419 0.41 -8.37 -18.19
CA LEU A 419 1.29 -7.67 -19.14
C LEU A 419 2.42 -8.50 -19.73
N ALA A 420 2.83 -9.53 -19.01
CA ALA A 420 3.99 -10.35 -19.34
C ALA A 420 3.78 -11.76 -18.79
N PRO A 421 2.80 -12.52 -19.33
CA PRO A 421 2.36 -13.79 -18.77
C PRO A 421 3.46 -14.86 -18.74
N ASP A 422 4.46 -14.72 -19.61
CA ASP A 422 5.60 -15.64 -19.69
C ASP A 422 6.80 -15.21 -18.82
N MET A 423 6.71 -14.08 -18.13
CA MET A 423 7.77 -13.63 -17.21
C MET A 423 7.62 -14.31 -15.85
N ASP A 424 8.76 -14.78 -15.33
CA ASP A 424 8.88 -15.21 -13.94
C ASP A 424 9.70 -14.18 -13.15
N MET A 425 9.13 -13.63 -12.08
CA MET A 425 9.75 -12.54 -11.32
C MET A 425 11.10 -12.92 -10.72
N PHE A 426 11.34 -14.22 -10.47
CA PHE A 426 12.52 -14.71 -9.77
C PHE A 426 13.61 -15.25 -10.69
N SER A 427 13.26 -15.61 -11.93
CA SER A 427 14.17 -16.27 -12.87
C SER A 427 14.31 -15.58 -14.23
N ASP A 428 13.49 -14.55 -14.52
CA ASP A 428 13.65 -13.75 -15.74
C ASP A 428 14.94 -12.93 -15.69
N GLN A 429 15.78 -13.10 -16.72
CA GLN A 429 17.10 -12.46 -16.81
C GLN A 429 17.05 -10.93 -16.87
N ARG A 430 15.90 -10.35 -17.23
CA ARG A 430 15.70 -8.90 -17.22
C ARG A 430 15.51 -8.36 -15.80
N VAL A 431 15.15 -9.20 -14.83
CA VAL A 431 14.88 -8.80 -13.45
C VAL A 431 16.14 -8.94 -12.60
N GLN A 432 16.54 -7.84 -11.95
CA GLN A 432 17.73 -7.73 -11.11
C GLN A 432 17.32 -7.32 -9.69
N MET A 433 17.14 -8.28 -8.79
CA MET A 433 16.60 -8.01 -7.45
C MET A 433 17.60 -7.46 -6.42
N LEU A 434 18.90 -7.69 -6.63
CA LEU A 434 19.98 -7.22 -5.73
C LEU A 434 20.86 -6.14 -6.37
N GLY A 435 20.54 -5.70 -7.59
CA GLY A 435 21.45 -4.90 -8.42
C GLY A 435 22.71 -5.69 -8.82
N HIS A 436 23.59 -5.08 -9.61
CA HIS A 436 24.90 -5.66 -9.89
C HIS A 436 25.70 -5.77 -8.58
N THR A 437 25.99 -7.00 -8.16
CA THR A 437 26.91 -7.29 -7.07
C THR A 437 28.29 -6.69 -7.39
N GLU A 438 28.69 -5.70 -6.58
CA GLU A 438 30.04 -5.17 -6.34
C GLU A 438 31.04 -5.24 -7.50
N THR A 439 31.22 -4.12 -8.21
CA THR A 439 32.58 -3.59 -8.51
C THR A 439 32.68 -2.07 -8.78
N ASP A 440 31.63 -1.28 -9.03
CA ASP A 440 31.85 0.05 -9.66
C ASP A 440 31.09 1.27 -9.09
N VAL A 441 30.76 1.32 -7.80
CA VAL A 441 30.27 2.58 -7.20
C VAL A 441 31.01 2.88 -5.89
N THR A 442 32.22 3.43 -6.02
CA THR A 442 32.86 4.16 -4.93
C THR A 442 32.10 5.45 -4.68
N MET A 443 31.37 5.53 -3.55
CA MET A 443 30.84 6.78 -3.03
C MET A 443 32.01 7.76 -2.77
N PRO A 444 31.97 9.01 -3.27
CA PRO A 444 33.01 9.98 -2.95
C PRO A 444 32.90 10.41 -1.48
N PRO A 445 34.02 10.70 -0.81
CA PRO A 445 34.02 11.10 0.59
C PRO A 445 33.28 12.43 0.75
N THR A 446 32.41 12.48 1.75
CA THR A 446 31.71 13.68 2.21
C THR A 446 32.72 14.79 2.52
N ALA A 447 32.63 15.90 1.79
CA ALA A 447 33.35 17.11 2.13
C ALA A 447 32.80 17.66 3.46
N ASN A 448 33.64 17.66 4.50
CA ASN A 448 33.37 18.40 5.73
C ASN A 448 33.21 19.88 5.40
N VAL A 449 32.03 20.43 5.65
CA VAL A 449 31.83 21.87 5.79
C VAL A 449 32.00 22.19 7.27
N SER A 450 33.15 22.80 7.57
CA SER A 450 33.62 23.43 8.83
C SER A 450 33.54 22.61 10.12
#